data_AF-A0A9B0WGU8-F1
#
_entry.id   AF-A0A9B0WGU8-F1
#
_cell.length_a   1.000
_cell.length_b   1.000
_cell.length_c   1.000
_cell.angle_alpha   90.00
_cell.angle_beta   90.00
_cell.angle_gamma   90.00
#
_symmetry.space_group_name_H-M   'P 1'
#
loop_
_entity.id
_entity.type
_entity.pdbx_description
1 polymer ?
#
loop_
_entity_poly.entity_id
_entity_poly.type
_entity_poly.pdbx_seq_one_letter_code
_entity_poly.pdbx_strand_id
1 'polypeptide(L)'
;MRVVTIVTLLLFCKAAELLRASPGSARSRAHHGRAGGSRRGSNPVKRYAPGLPCEVYTYIHEKYLDCQERKLVYVLPDWPEDLLHMLLARNKIRILNNNMFSKFKKLKSLDLQQNEISKVESEAFFGLNKLTTLLLQHNQIKVLTEEAFIYTPFLSYLRLYDNPWHCSCELETLISMLQIPRNRNLGNYAKCESPPELKNKKLRQVQSEQLCNEEKNEQLDPKPQVSGRPPVIKPEVDSTLCHNYVFPTQTLDCKSKELKKVPSNIPPDIVKLDLSYNKIHQLRPKEFEDVHELRKLNLSSNGIEFIDPAAFVGLTHLEELDLSNNSLQNFDYGVLEDLYFLKLLWLSDNPWRCDYNIHYLYYWLKHHYNVHAHGLECKTPEEYKGWFVGKYIRSYYEECPKDKLPAYPETFDQDPEDDEWEKLHRDHTAKKQSVRIIIVG
;
A
#
# COMPACT_ATOMS: atom_id res chain seq x y z
N MET A 1 -36.63 -48.66 21.06
CA MET A 1 -36.83 -49.14 19.67
C MET A 1 -36.03 -48.20 18.77
N ARG A 2 -34.88 -48.60 18.21
CA ARG A 2 -34.69 -49.35 16.94
C ARG A 2 -35.24 -48.57 15.71
N VAL A 3 -34.39 -48.03 14.81
CA VAL A 3 -33.86 -48.64 13.53
C VAL A 3 -34.78 -48.29 12.32
N VAL A 4 -34.35 -47.81 11.13
CA VAL A 4 -33.03 -47.49 10.51
C VAL A 4 -33.21 -46.55 9.27
N THR A 5 -32.54 -45.39 9.19
CA THR A 5 -31.50 -44.93 8.20
C THR A 5 -31.59 -45.28 6.69
N ILE A 6 -31.23 -44.29 5.82
CA ILE A 6 -30.25 -44.38 4.67
C ILE A 6 -30.72 -45.15 3.38
N VAL A 7 -30.41 -44.80 2.11
CA VAL A 7 -29.74 -43.66 1.41
C VAL A 7 -30.16 -43.62 -0.09
N THR A 8 -29.61 -42.69 -0.87
CA THR A 8 -29.67 -42.52 -2.35
C THR A 8 -29.44 -43.82 -3.16
N LEU A 9 -29.67 -43.90 -4.49
CA LEU A 9 -28.82 -43.34 -5.58
C LEU A 9 -29.32 -43.81 -6.98
N LEU A 10 -28.82 -43.19 -8.07
CA LEU A 10 -28.89 -43.56 -9.50
C LEU A 10 -30.23 -43.28 -10.25
N LEU A 11 -30.31 -42.98 -11.55
CA LEU A 11 -29.35 -42.44 -12.56
C LEU A 11 -30.17 -41.93 -13.78
N PHE A 12 -29.81 -40.75 -14.30
CA PHE A 12 -29.75 -40.34 -15.72
C PHE A 12 -30.76 -40.81 -16.80
N CYS A 13 -31.42 -39.80 -17.39
CA CYS A 13 -31.56 -39.52 -18.85
C CYS A 13 -32.70 -40.11 -19.72
N LYS A 14 -33.05 -39.26 -20.73
CA LYS A 14 -33.98 -39.42 -21.87
C LYS A 14 -35.48 -39.28 -21.52
N ALA A 15 -36.34 -38.64 -22.32
CA ALA A 15 -36.24 -37.83 -23.56
C ALA A 15 -37.35 -36.74 -23.47
N ALA A 16 -37.24 -35.49 -23.93
CA ALA A 16 -37.06 -34.98 -25.30
C ALA A 16 -38.23 -35.25 -26.29
N GLU A 17 -39.26 -34.39 -26.23
CA GLU A 17 -40.12 -33.97 -27.35
C GLU A 17 -40.30 -32.44 -27.21
N LEU A 18 -40.10 -31.54 -28.20
CA LEU A 18 -40.68 -31.41 -29.55
C LEU A 18 -42.22 -31.23 -29.47
N LEU A 19 -42.89 -30.23 -30.05
CA LEU A 19 -42.57 -29.12 -30.97
C LEU A 19 -43.66 -28.05 -30.87
N ARG A 20 -43.34 -26.76 -31.08
CA ARG A 20 -43.89 -25.92 -32.19
C ARG A 20 -43.48 -24.45 -32.10
N ALA A 21 -42.81 -23.98 -33.14
CA ALA A 21 -42.80 -22.57 -33.57
C ALA A 21 -44.12 -22.25 -34.33
N SER A 22 -44.44 -21.06 -34.85
CA SER A 22 -43.64 -19.87 -35.17
C SER A 22 -44.56 -18.61 -35.27
N PRO A 23 -44.31 -17.50 -36.03
CA PRO A 23 -44.45 -16.15 -35.46
C PRO A 23 -45.52 -15.28 -36.17
N GLY A 24 -45.65 -13.99 -35.78
CA GLY A 24 -46.54 -13.10 -36.53
C GLY A 24 -46.47 -11.59 -36.21
N SER A 25 -45.99 -10.83 -37.20
CA SER A 25 -46.35 -9.44 -37.50
C SER A 25 -45.73 -8.28 -36.69
N ALA A 26 -45.66 -7.12 -37.35
CA ALA A 26 -44.96 -5.90 -36.95
C ALA A 26 -45.80 -4.65 -37.26
N ARG A 27 -45.22 -3.47 -37.01
CA ARG A 27 -45.56 -2.11 -37.52
C ARG A 27 -46.70 -1.30 -36.84
N SER A 28 -46.28 -0.26 -36.12
CA SER A 28 -46.26 1.16 -36.60
C SER A 28 -47.05 2.23 -35.81
N ARG A 29 -46.48 3.46 -35.83
CA ARG A 29 -47.02 4.83 -35.62
C ARG A 29 -47.19 5.44 -34.20
N ALA A 30 -46.15 6.21 -33.87
CA ALA A 30 -46.09 7.53 -33.21
C ALA A 30 -47.40 8.36 -33.01
N HIS A 31 -47.46 9.12 -31.89
CA HIS A 31 -47.15 10.58 -31.90
C HIS A 31 -47.07 11.25 -30.50
N HIS A 32 -46.26 12.30 -30.43
CA HIS A 32 -46.28 13.49 -29.53
C HIS A 32 -46.32 13.39 -27.98
N GLY A 33 -45.42 14.15 -27.34
CA GLY A 33 -45.51 14.56 -25.92
C GLY A 33 -44.19 15.19 -25.44
N ARG A 34 -44.13 16.52 -25.31
CA ARG A 34 -42.89 17.27 -25.03
C ARG A 34 -42.82 17.71 -23.56
N ALA A 35 -41.67 17.47 -22.92
CA ALA A 35 -41.05 18.18 -21.79
C ALA A 35 -41.89 18.66 -20.57
N GLY A 36 -41.41 18.34 -19.36
CA GLY A 36 -41.70 19.10 -18.13
C GLY A 36 -41.85 18.25 -16.88
N GLY A 37 -40.78 18.05 -16.10
CA GLY A 37 -40.88 17.21 -14.90
C GLY A 37 -39.60 16.94 -14.11
N SER A 38 -38.72 17.92 -13.91
CA SER A 38 -37.60 17.74 -12.97
C SER A 38 -38.11 17.79 -11.52
N ARG A 39 -38.40 16.62 -10.94
CA ARG A 39 -38.57 16.46 -9.49
C ARG A 39 -37.42 15.62 -8.95
N ARG A 40 -36.80 16.12 -7.88
CA ARG A 40 -35.71 15.49 -7.13
C ARG A 40 -36.07 14.04 -6.76
N GLY A 41 -35.43 13.08 -7.42
CA GLY A 41 -35.37 11.68 -6.98
C GLY A 41 -34.03 11.43 -6.32
N SER A 42 -34.03 11.29 -4.99
CA SER A 42 -32.87 10.81 -4.23
C SER A 42 -32.52 9.38 -4.65
N ASN A 43 -31.43 9.18 -5.39
CA ASN A 43 -30.99 7.83 -5.73
C ASN A 43 -30.16 7.23 -4.58
N PRO A 44 -30.44 5.97 -4.18
CA PRO A 44 -29.93 5.42 -2.94
C PRO A 44 -28.50 4.87 -3.07
N VAL A 45 -27.86 4.74 -1.90
CA VAL A 45 -26.63 3.96 -1.70
C VAL A 45 -26.74 2.61 -2.40
N LYS A 46 -25.91 2.38 -3.43
CA LYS A 46 -25.83 1.08 -4.14
C LYS A 46 -25.25 0.04 -3.19
N ARG A 47 -26.13 -0.79 -2.62
CA ARG A 47 -25.76 -2.02 -1.92
C ARG A 47 -25.15 -3.02 -2.90
N TYR A 48 -24.19 -3.79 -2.39
CA TYR A 48 -23.52 -4.94 -3.03
C TYR A 48 -24.35 -5.68 -4.10
N ALA A 49 -23.77 -5.85 -5.29
CA ALA A 49 -24.25 -6.75 -6.33
C ALA A 49 -23.13 -7.74 -6.73
N PRO A 50 -23.42 -9.04 -6.90
CA PRO A 50 -22.40 -10.03 -7.27
C PRO A 50 -22.13 -10.04 -8.78
N GLY A 51 -20.86 -10.20 -9.17
CA GLY A 51 -20.49 -10.61 -10.54
C GLY A 51 -20.33 -9.51 -11.58
N LEU A 52 -19.75 -8.37 -11.23
CA LEU A 52 -19.27 -7.40 -12.25
C LEU A 52 -18.16 -8.04 -13.10
N PRO A 53 -18.15 -7.86 -14.45
CA PRO A 53 -17.05 -8.30 -15.31
C PRO A 53 -15.80 -7.43 -15.11
N CYS A 54 -14.60 -8.00 -15.30
CA CYS A 54 -13.36 -7.23 -15.16
C CYS A 54 -13.34 -5.98 -16.04
N GLU A 55 -12.75 -4.91 -15.53
CA GLU A 55 -12.70 -3.62 -16.19
C GLU A 55 -11.36 -3.45 -16.91
N VAL A 56 -11.39 -2.99 -18.15
CA VAL A 56 -10.19 -2.65 -18.93
C VAL A 56 -10.21 -1.15 -19.17
N TYR A 57 -9.18 -0.45 -18.69
CA TYR A 57 -9.03 0.98 -18.85
C TYR A 57 -7.60 1.35 -19.22
N THR A 58 -7.40 2.60 -19.62
CA THR A 58 -6.10 3.18 -19.93
C THR A 58 -5.86 4.36 -19.00
N TYR A 59 -4.70 4.39 -18.34
CA TYR A 59 -4.29 5.48 -17.46
C TYR A 59 -2.83 5.84 -17.79
N ILE A 60 -2.55 7.12 -18.04
CA ILE A 60 -1.23 7.64 -18.49
C ILE A 60 -0.64 6.79 -19.64
N HIS A 61 -1.45 6.53 -20.68
CA HIS A 61 -1.13 5.68 -21.84
C HIS A 61 -0.80 4.20 -21.53
N GLU A 62 -0.91 3.74 -20.28
CA GLU A 62 -0.71 2.35 -19.89
C GLU A 62 -2.05 1.63 -19.73
N LYS A 63 -2.11 0.36 -20.16
CA LYS A 63 -3.35 -0.42 -20.20
C LYS A 63 -3.45 -1.34 -18.99
N TYR A 64 -4.55 -1.19 -18.25
CA TYR A 64 -4.85 -1.90 -17.01
C TYR A 64 -6.00 -2.88 -17.21
N LEU A 65 -5.94 -4.02 -16.52
CA LEU A 65 -7.06 -4.91 -16.29
C LEU A 65 -7.32 -4.97 -14.78
N ASP A 66 -8.47 -4.47 -14.33
CA ASP A 66 -8.93 -4.61 -12.95
C ASP A 66 -9.96 -5.73 -12.83
N CYS A 67 -9.52 -6.81 -12.16
CA CYS A 67 -10.34 -7.94 -11.74
C CYS A 67 -10.38 -8.07 -10.21
N GLN A 68 -10.19 -6.99 -9.44
CA GLN A 68 -10.18 -7.07 -7.98
C GLN A 68 -11.56 -7.48 -7.44
N GLU A 69 -11.56 -8.29 -6.37
CA GLU A 69 -12.77 -8.72 -5.63
C GLU A 69 -13.80 -9.54 -6.44
N ARG A 70 -13.43 -10.08 -7.60
CA ARG A 70 -14.34 -10.82 -8.49
C ARG A 70 -14.49 -12.31 -8.17
N LYS A 71 -13.86 -12.78 -7.09
CA LYS A 71 -13.86 -14.19 -6.63
C LYS A 71 -13.29 -15.17 -7.67
N LEU A 72 -12.40 -14.70 -8.54
CA LEU A 72 -11.77 -15.52 -9.59
C LEU A 72 -10.95 -16.65 -8.98
N VAL A 73 -11.04 -17.83 -9.59
CA VAL A 73 -10.26 -19.02 -9.22
C VAL A 73 -9.17 -19.35 -10.26
N TYR A 74 -9.23 -18.76 -11.45
CA TYR A 74 -8.26 -18.88 -12.54
C TYR A 74 -8.26 -17.62 -13.44
N VAL A 75 -7.25 -17.49 -14.29
CA VAL A 75 -7.05 -16.43 -15.29
C VAL A 75 -7.80 -16.79 -16.58
N LEU A 76 -8.63 -15.88 -17.11
CA LEU A 76 -9.43 -16.14 -18.32
C LEU A 76 -8.58 -15.98 -19.60
N PRO A 77 -8.79 -16.82 -20.62
CA PRO A 77 -7.95 -16.85 -21.83
C PRO A 77 -8.23 -15.70 -22.81
N ASP A 78 -9.33 -14.97 -22.63
CA ASP A 78 -9.89 -13.99 -23.59
C ASP A 78 -9.51 -12.53 -23.25
N TRP A 79 -8.64 -12.31 -22.26
CA TRP A 79 -8.18 -10.97 -21.90
C TRP A 79 -7.20 -10.39 -22.93
N PRO A 80 -7.14 -9.06 -23.11
CA PRO A 80 -6.27 -8.44 -24.12
C PRO A 80 -4.78 -8.73 -23.89
N GLU A 81 -4.04 -9.06 -24.95
CA GLU A 81 -2.60 -9.39 -24.86
C GLU A 81 -1.68 -8.16 -24.72
N ASP A 82 -2.22 -6.96 -24.94
CA ASP A 82 -1.53 -5.67 -24.88
C ASP A 82 -1.56 -4.99 -23.50
N LEU A 83 -2.02 -5.70 -22.46
CA LEU A 83 -2.01 -5.22 -21.08
C LEU A 83 -0.59 -4.96 -20.55
N LEU A 84 -0.43 -3.87 -19.81
CA LEU A 84 0.81 -3.54 -19.09
C LEU A 84 0.67 -3.82 -17.59
N HIS A 85 -0.54 -3.73 -17.04
CA HIS A 85 -0.81 -3.96 -15.61
C HIS A 85 -2.04 -4.83 -15.40
N MET A 86 -1.95 -5.79 -14.49
CA MET A 86 -3.02 -6.74 -14.20
C MET A 86 -3.27 -6.83 -12.70
N LEU A 87 -4.47 -6.39 -12.27
CA LEU A 87 -4.87 -6.30 -10.86
C LEU A 87 -5.83 -7.45 -10.52
N LEU A 88 -5.29 -8.53 -9.94
CA LEU A 88 -6.04 -9.73 -9.55
C LEU A 88 -6.17 -9.88 -8.02
N ALA A 89 -5.94 -8.81 -7.25
CA ALA A 89 -6.04 -8.82 -5.80
C ALA A 89 -7.43 -9.23 -5.27
N ARG A 90 -7.48 -9.77 -4.04
CA ARG A 90 -8.73 -10.11 -3.34
C ARG A 90 -9.61 -11.11 -4.12
N ASN A 91 -8.98 -12.09 -4.74
CA ASN A 91 -9.63 -13.19 -5.45
C ASN A 91 -9.44 -14.53 -4.71
N LYS A 92 -9.67 -15.66 -5.40
CA LYS A 92 -9.63 -17.02 -4.86
C LYS A 92 -8.71 -17.94 -5.68
N ILE A 93 -7.71 -17.38 -6.33
CA ILE A 93 -6.74 -18.15 -7.11
C ILE A 93 -5.92 -19.00 -6.12
N ARG A 94 -5.77 -20.29 -6.39
CA ARG A 94 -5.10 -21.26 -5.50
C ARG A 94 -3.78 -21.83 -6.02
N ILE A 95 -3.67 -21.95 -7.34
CA ILE A 95 -2.52 -22.54 -8.01
C ILE A 95 -2.18 -21.65 -9.20
N LEU A 96 -0.92 -21.26 -9.32
CA LEU A 96 -0.38 -20.65 -10.53
C LEU A 96 0.24 -21.77 -11.38
N ASN A 97 -0.49 -22.21 -12.39
CA ASN A 97 -0.07 -23.29 -13.27
C ASN A 97 0.99 -22.81 -14.28
N ASN A 98 1.82 -23.72 -14.78
CA ASN A 98 2.75 -23.44 -15.87
C ASN A 98 2.08 -22.72 -17.05
N ASN A 99 2.76 -21.70 -17.60
CA ASN A 99 2.32 -20.92 -18.76
C ASN A 99 1.03 -20.10 -18.58
N MET A 100 0.49 -19.96 -17.36
CA MET A 100 -0.76 -19.25 -17.05
C MET A 100 -0.83 -17.81 -17.59
N PHE A 101 0.30 -17.10 -17.61
CA PHE A 101 0.38 -15.70 -18.08
C PHE A 101 1.11 -15.52 -19.43
N SER A 102 1.42 -16.63 -20.13
CA SER A 102 2.32 -16.66 -21.30
C SER A 102 1.90 -15.80 -22.51
N LYS A 103 0.62 -15.41 -22.59
CA LYS A 103 0.11 -14.46 -23.60
C LYS A 103 0.51 -13.01 -23.31
N PHE A 104 0.60 -12.62 -22.04
CA PHE A 104 0.72 -11.21 -21.61
C PHE A 104 2.17 -10.72 -21.65
N LYS A 105 2.84 -10.88 -22.79
CA LYS A 105 4.29 -10.62 -22.96
C LYS A 105 4.73 -9.16 -22.77
N LYS A 106 3.78 -8.23 -22.69
CA LYS A 106 4.05 -6.80 -22.42
C LYS A 106 3.88 -6.41 -20.94
N LEU A 107 3.42 -7.33 -20.10
CA LEU A 107 3.04 -7.04 -18.72
C LEU A 107 4.26 -6.56 -17.90
N LYS A 108 4.09 -5.41 -17.24
CA LYS A 108 5.05 -4.77 -16.33
C LYS A 108 4.72 -5.05 -14.87
N SER A 109 3.44 -5.03 -14.50
CA SER A 109 2.96 -5.28 -13.14
C SER A 109 1.89 -6.37 -13.09
N LEU A 110 2.05 -7.28 -12.12
CA LEU A 110 1.09 -8.35 -11.80
C LEU A 110 0.80 -8.35 -10.29
N ASP A 111 -0.42 -7.99 -9.93
CA ASP A 111 -0.90 -8.03 -8.56
C ASP A 111 -1.74 -9.29 -8.31
N LEU A 112 -1.22 -10.20 -7.48
CA LEU A 112 -1.84 -11.45 -7.04
C LEU A 112 -2.04 -11.48 -5.52
N GLN A 113 -1.92 -10.34 -4.82
CA GLN A 113 -2.02 -10.29 -3.37
C GLN A 113 -3.41 -10.70 -2.87
N GLN A 114 -3.52 -11.12 -1.60
CA GLN A 114 -4.80 -11.42 -0.95
C GLN A 114 -5.63 -12.45 -1.75
N ASN A 115 -4.98 -13.51 -2.20
CA ASN A 115 -5.60 -14.67 -2.85
C ASN A 115 -5.47 -15.92 -1.94
N GLU A 116 -5.77 -17.10 -2.47
CA GLU A 116 -5.65 -18.38 -1.76
C GLU A 116 -4.43 -19.20 -2.29
N ILE A 117 -3.41 -18.54 -2.87
CA ILE A 117 -2.34 -19.22 -3.64
C ILE A 117 -1.47 -20.06 -2.72
N SER A 118 -1.51 -21.38 -2.87
CA SER A 118 -0.70 -22.32 -2.08
C SER A 118 0.39 -23.03 -2.87
N LYS A 119 0.32 -23.01 -4.21
CA LYS A 119 1.32 -23.61 -5.12
C LYS A 119 1.59 -22.69 -6.30
N VAL A 120 2.87 -22.51 -6.61
CA VAL A 120 3.36 -21.86 -7.84
C VAL A 120 4.22 -22.90 -8.56
N GLU A 121 3.96 -23.13 -9.84
CA GLU A 121 4.77 -24.06 -10.66
C GLU A 121 5.96 -23.34 -11.32
N SER A 122 7.05 -24.06 -11.63
CA SER A 122 8.31 -23.44 -12.06
C SER A 122 8.21 -22.61 -13.36
N GLU A 123 7.23 -22.86 -14.23
CA GLU A 123 6.97 -22.07 -15.44
C GLU A 123 5.71 -21.18 -15.32
N ALA A 124 5.20 -20.94 -14.11
CA ALA A 124 3.97 -20.16 -13.91
C ALA A 124 4.03 -18.75 -14.55
N PHE A 125 5.19 -18.11 -14.45
CA PHE A 125 5.48 -16.78 -14.99
C PHE A 125 6.16 -16.82 -16.36
N PHE A 126 6.15 -17.97 -17.06
CA PHE A 126 6.71 -18.08 -18.41
C PHE A 126 6.13 -17.02 -19.36
N GLY A 127 7.00 -16.37 -20.13
CA GLY A 127 6.62 -15.33 -21.09
C GLY A 127 6.55 -13.90 -20.52
N LEU A 128 6.61 -13.71 -19.20
CA LEU A 128 6.54 -12.39 -18.54
C LEU A 128 7.87 -11.61 -18.56
N ASN A 129 8.51 -11.54 -19.74
CA ASN A 129 9.85 -10.98 -19.92
C ASN A 129 9.97 -9.44 -19.81
N LYS A 130 8.88 -8.74 -19.46
CA LYS A 130 8.83 -7.31 -19.16
C LYS A 130 8.40 -7.00 -17.72
N LEU A 131 8.13 -8.02 -16.91
CA LEU A 131 7.63 -7.84 -15.56
C LEU A 131 8.70 -7.22 -14.67
N THR A 132 8.36 -6.08 -14.05
CA THR A 132 9.17 -5.39 -13.05
C THR A 132 8.59 -5.55 -11.65
N THR A 133 7.28 -5.75 -11.55
CA THR A 133 6.53 -5.73 -10.30
C THR A 133 5.65 -6.98 -10.16
N LEU A 134 5.84 -7.72 -9.07
CA LEU A 134 5.06 -8.92 -8.73
C LEU A 134 4.67 -8.90 -7.25
N LEU A 135 3.37 -8.91 -6.99
CA LEU A 135 2.82 -8.84 -5.64
C LEU A 135 2.17 -10.18 -5.28
N LEU A 136 2.76 -10.92 -4.34
CA LEU A 136 2.30 -12.24 -3.89
C LEU A 136 1.97 -12.28 -2.38
N GLN A 137 2.01 -11.14 -1.69
CA GLN A 137 1.74 -11.06 -0.25
C GLN A 137 0.30 -11.46 0.13
N HIS A 138 0.09 -11.85 1.39
CA HIS A 138 -1.21 -12.33 1.89
C HIS A 138 -1.76 -13.51 1.07
N ASN A 139 -0.96 -14.57 0.93
CA ASN A 139 -1.32 -15.82 0.25
C ASN A 139 -1.00 -17.02 1.16
N GLN A 140 -1.02 -18.23 0.61
CA GLN A 140 -0.83 -19.49 1.34
C GLN A 140 0.44 -20.24 0.88
N ILE A 141 1.40 -19.54 0.29
CA ILE A 141 2.64 -20.13 -0.25
C ILE A 141 3.53 -20.57 0.92
N LYS A 142 3.91 -21.85 0.91
CA LYS A 142 4.84 -22.42 1.90
C LYS A 142 6.28 -22.45 1.39
N VAL A 143 6.46 -22.85 0.14
CA VAL A 143 7.77 -23.00 -0.50
C VAL A 143 7.69 -22.39 -1.90
N LEU A 144 8.79 -21.75 -2.31
CA LEU A 144 8.98 -21.19 -3.64
C LEU A 144 10.48 -21.16 -3.94
N THR A 145 10.89 -21.61 -5.12
CA THR A 145 12.29 -21.65 -5.56
C THR A 145 12.64 -20.45 -6.43
N GLU A 146 13.93 -20.20 -6.66
CA GLU A 146 14.38 -19.21 -7.64
C GLU A 146 13.88 -19.52 -9.07
N GLU A 147 13.68 -20.80 -9.40
CA GLU A 147 13.29 -21.27 -10.73
C GLU A 147 12.06 -20.56 -11.30
N ALA A 148 11.05 -20.29 -10.45
CA ALA A 148 9.83 -19.59 -10.84
C ALA A 148 10.09 -18.20 -11.45
N PHE A 149 11.21 -17.57 -11.09
CA PHE A 149 11.57 -16.21 -11.49
C PHE A 149 12.57 -16.15 -12.68
N ILE A 150 13.04 -17.29 -13.19
CA ILE A 150 13.97 -17.36 -14.35
C ILE A 150 13.38 -16.62 -15.57
N TYR A 151 12.06 -16.65 -15.75
CA TYR A 151 11.36 -16.02 -16.86
C TYR A 151 11.04 -14.53 -16.67
N THR A 152 11.38 -13.95 -15.51
CA THR A 152 11.14 -12.54 -15.15
C THR A 152 12.45 -11.76 -14.87
N PRO A 153 13.36 -11.62 -15.85
CA PRO A 153 14.73 -11.10 -15.63
C PRO A 153 14.82 -9.60 -15.30
N PHE A 154 13.72 -8.85 -15.40
CA PHE A 154 13.64 -7.43 -15.05
C PHE A 154 12.89 -7.17 -13.73
N LEU A 155 12.56 -8.23 -12.98
CA LEU A 155 11.84 -8.14 -11.72
C LEU A 155 12.66 -7.33 -10.70
N SER A 156 12.20 -6.12 -10.39
CA SER A 156 12.84 -5.18 -9.48
C SER A 156 12.07 -5.01 -8.17
N TYR A 157 10.80 -5.44 -8.15
CA TYR A 157 9.91 -5.33 -7.00
C TYR A 157 9.10 -6.62 -6.80
N LEU A 158 9.39 -7.33 -5.71
CA LEU A 158 8.75 -8.60 -5.37
C LEU A 158 8.31 -8.59 -3.91
N ARG A 159 7.00 -8.66 -3.65
CA ARG A 159 6.45 -8.75 -2.29
C ARG A 159 6.03 -10.19 -1.97
N LEU A 160 6.53 -10.70 -0.84
CA LEU A 160 6.36 -12.10 -0.41
C LEU A 160 5.88 -12.25 1.05
N TYR A 161 5.71 -11.16 1.80
CA TYR A 161 5.28 -11.23 3.21
C TYR A 161 3.86 -11.80 3.36
N ASP A 162 3.48 -12.14 4.59
CA ASP A 162 2.18 -12.76 4.92
C ASP A 162 1.86 -13.98 4.02
N ASN A 163 2.85 -14.85 3.92
CA ASN A 163 2.72 -16.21 3.41
C ASN A 163 3.29 -17.16 4.48
N PRO A 164 2.72 -18.36 4.66
CA PRO A 164 3.14 -19.33 5.67
C PRO A 164 4.45 -20.04 5.29
N TRP A 165 5.52 -19.27 5.09
CA TRP A 165 6.81 -19.77 4.62
C TRP A 165 7.36 -20.89 5.51
N HIS A 166 7.59 -22.05 4.89
CA HIS A 166 8.25 -23.19 5.47
C HIS A 166 9.73 -23.12 5.05
N CYS A 167 10.56 -22.63 5.96
CA CYS A 167 12.00 -22.48 5.78
C CYS A 167 12.70 -23.83 5.92
N SER A 168 12.46 -24.70 4.93
CA SER A 168 13.21 -25.92 4.66
C SER A 168 14.30 -25.67 3.60
N CYS A 169 15.12 -26.69 3.36
CA CYS A 169 16.16 -26.68 2.31
C CYS A 169 15.62 -26.32 0.90
N GLU A 170 14.35 -26.64 0.59
CA GLU A 170 13.71 -26.24 -0.68
C GLU A 170 13.63 -24.71 -0.88
N LEU A 171 13.69 -23.92 0.20
CA LEU A 171 13.64 -22.45 0.17
C LEU A 171 15.02 -21.79 -0.03
N GLU A 172 16.11 -22.57 -0.05
CA GLU A 172 17.49 -22.07 -0.09
C GLU A 172 17.77 -21.18 -1.31
N THR A 173 17.37 -21.62 -2.51
CA THR A 173 17.61 -20.87 -3.76
C THR A 173 16.93 -19.51 -3.75
N LEU A 174 15.68 -19.45 -3.27
CA LEU A 174 14.96 -18.19 -3.07
C LEU A 174 15.67 -17.31 -2.05
N ILE A 175 16.02 -17.82 -0.87
CA ILE A 175 16.70 -17.05 0.18
C ILE A 175 18.03 -16.47 -0.34
N SER A 176 18.82 -17.28 -1.05
CA SER A 176 20.06 -16.86 -1.71
C SER A 176 19.82 -15.74 -2.72
N MET A 177 18.81 -15.89 -3.60
CA MET A 177 18.42 -14.85 -4.56
C MET A 177 17.99 -13.54 -3.87
N LEU A 178 17.26 -13.61 -2.75
CA LEU A 178 16.87 -12.44 -1.97
C LEU A 178 18.03 -11.79 -1.19
N GLN A 179 19.13 -12.49 -0.96
CA GLN A 179 20.34 -11.96 -0.30
C GLN A 179 21.26 -11.18 -1.24
N ILE A 180 21.17 -11.40 -2.56
CA ILE A 180 21.98 -10.70 -3.57
C ILE A 180 21.87 -9.17 -3.39
N PRO A 181 22.97 -8.40 -3.27
CA PRO A 181 22.92 -6.96 -3.00
C PRO A 181 22.25 -6.08 -4.06
N ARG A 182 21.93 -6.61 -5.24
CA ARG A 182 21.11 -5.97 -6.28
C ARG A 182 19.60 -6.13 -6.02
N ASN A 183 19.21 -7.20 -5.33
CA ASN A 183 17.84 -7.61 -5.07
C ASN A 183 17.29 -7.02 -3.75
N ARG A 184 17.77 -5.81 -3.36
CA ARG A 184 17.44 -5.15 -2.08
C ARG A 184 15.94 -4.92 -1.86
N ASN A 185 15.16 -4.90 -2.93
CA ASN A 185 13.72 -4.62 -2.94
C ASN A 185 12.87 -5.89 -3.12
N LEU A 186 13.49 -7.08 -3.21
CA LEU A 186 12.79 -8.35 -3.35
C LEU A 186 12.59 -9.01 -1.98
N GLY A 187 11.43 -9.61 -1.76
CA GLY A 187 11.13 -10.44 -0.57
C GLY A 187 11.17 -9.70 0.76
N ASN A 188 11.09 -8.37 0.75
CA ASN A 188 11.11 -7.58 1.97
C ASN A 188 9.92 -7.94 2.89
N TYR A 189 10.20 -7.94 4.20
CA TYR A 189 9.29 -8.33 5.29
C TYR A 189 8.81 -9.80 5.29
N ALA A 190 9.18 -10.62 4.31
CA ALA A 190 8.90 -12.06 4.37
C ALA A 190 9.65 -12.72 5.54
N LYS A 191 8.93 -13.53 6.32
CA LYS A 191 9.43 -14.23 7.52
C LYS A 191 9.06 -15.71 7.43
N CYS A 192 9.88 -16.58 8.00
CA CYS A 192 9.50 -17.98 8.21
C CYS A 192 8.31 -18.08 9.17
N GLU A 193 7.30 -18.88 8.84
CA GLU A 193 6.24 -19.31 9.76
C GLU A 193 6.61 -20.64 10.43
N SER A 194 7.43 -21.45 9.75
CA SER A 194 7.94 -22.74 10.24
C SER A 194 9.31 -23.04 9.62
N PRO A 195 10.13 -23.94 10.19
CA PRO A 195 9.93 -24.67 11.45
C PRO A 195 10.06 -23.75 12.68
N PRO A 196 9.66 -24.18 13.89
CA PRO A 196 9.57 -23.32 15.07
C PRO A 196 10.86 -22.57 15.43
N GLU A 197 12.02 -23.17 15.15
CA GLU A 197 13.37 -22.66 15.42
C GLU A 197 13.72 -21.43 14.55
N LEU A 198 13.11 -21.35 13.36
CA LEU A 198 13.27 -20.24 12.42
C LEU A 198 12.07 -19.30 12.40
N LYS A 199 10.99 -19.60 13.15
CA LYS A 199 9.76 -18.81 13.13
C LYS A 199 10.01 -17.32 13.40
N ASN A 200 9.32 -16.46 12.65
CA ASN A 200 9.47 -15.00 12.59
C ASN A 200 10.80 -14.47 12.06
N LYS A 201 11.79 -15.33 11.74
CA LYS A 201 13.06 -14.88 11.15
C LYS A 201 12.83 -14.39 9.72
N LYS A 202 13.29 -13.17 9.39
CA LYS A 202 13.18 -12.59 8.04
C LYS A 202 13.93 -13.48 7.04
N LEU A 203 13.33 -13.86 5.91
CA LEU A 203 13.91 -14.81 4.94
C LEU A 203 15.35 -14.44 4.54
N ARG A 204 15.58 -13.15 4.26
CA ARG A 204 16.88 -12.57 3.89
C ARG A 204 17.96 -12.70 4.99
N GLN A 205 17.61 -13.03 6.22
CA GLN A 205 18.52 -13.19 7.36
C GLN A 205 18.76 -14.67 7.75
N VAL A 206 18.05 -15.61 7.12
CA VAL A 206 18.30 -17.05 7.30
C VAL A 206 19.55 -17.42 6.51
N GLN A 207 20.48 -18.15 7.13
CA GLN A 207 21.68 -18.65 6.44
C GLN A 207 21.39 -20.05 5.88
N SER A 208 22.02 -20.42 4.76
CA SER A 208 21.75 -21.71 4.08
C SER A 208 21.97 -22.92 4.99
N GLU A 209 22.97 -22.88 5.86
CA GLU A 209 23.29 -23.94 6.82
C GLU A 209 22.15 -24.17 7.82
N GLN A 210 21.25 -23.19 8.01
CA GLN A 210 20.10 -23.33 8.91
C GLN A 210 18.87 -23.95 8.22
N LEU A 211 18.86 -24.02 6.88
CA LEU A 211 17.81 -24.64 6.07
C LEU A 211 18.14 -26.09 5.74
N CYS A 212 19.43 -26.35 5.47
CA CYS A 212 19.97 -27.62 5.01
C CYS A 212 21.00 -28.15 6.03
N ASN A 213 20.52 -28.66 7.18
CA ASN A 213 21.38 -29.40 8.12
C ASN A 213 21.71 -30.79 7.55
N GLU A 214 22.76 -30.89 6.74
CA GLU A 214 23.41 -32.17 6.44
C GLU A 214 24.23 -32.66 7.63
N GLU A 215 23.60 -33.04 8.75
CA GLU A 215 24.09 -34.15 9.59
C GLU A 215 23.09 -34.66 10.66
N LYS A 216 22.57 -35.87 10.36
CA LYS A 216 22.32 -37.03 11.25
C LYS A 216 21.49 -36.86 12.54
N ASN A 217 20.44 -37.69 12.60
CA ASN A 217 20.04 -38.34 13.85
C ASN A 217 21.24 -39.09 14.46
N GLU A 218 21.69 -38.72 15.67
CA GLU A 218 22.01 -39.64 16.78
C GLU A 218 22.59 -38.91 18.02
N GLN A 219 21.79 -38.91 19.10
CA GLN A 219 22.16 -39.06 20.52
C GLN A 219 23.19 -38.19 21.28
N LEU A 220 22.76 -37.83 22.51
CA LEU A 220 23.51 -37.69 23.78
C LEU A 220 24.30 -36.39 24.12
N ASP A 221 23.58 -35.49 24.80
CA ASP A 221 23.92 -34.76 26.05
C ASP A 221 25.14 -33.80 26.19
N PRO A 222 25.08 -32.80 27.11
CA PRO A 222 25.79 -31.52 26.93
C PRO A 222 26.99 -31.28 27.86
N LYS A 223 27.81 -30.26 27.54
CA LYS A 223 28.52 -29.43 28.54
C LYS A 223 28.93 -28.03 28.01
N PRO A 224 29.19 -27.03 28.90
CA PRO A 224 29.14 -25.60 28.55
C PRO A 224 30.51 -24.89 28.54
N GLN A 225 30.47 -23.54 28.42
CA GLN A 225 31.51 -22.50 28.61
C GLN A 225 32.10 -21.89 27.32
N VAL A 226 32.48 -20.58 27.20
CA VAL A 226 32.37 -19.41 28.11
C VAL A 226 32.54 -18.06 27.35
N SER A 227 32.07 -16.97 27.97
CA SER A 227 32.42 -15.53 27.76
C SER A 227 32.21 -14.82 26.40
N GLY A 228 31.34 -13.81 26.45
CA GLY A 228 31.45 -12.56 25.67
C GLY A 228 31.17 -11.35 26.58
N ARG A 229 31.99 -10.30 26.51
CA ARG A 229 31.94 -9.11 27.39
C ARG A 229 30.72 -8.23 27.04
N PRO A 230 29.93 -7.71 28.00
CA PRO A 230 28.81 -6.84 27.67
C PRO A 230 29.30 -5.49 27.14
N PRO A 231 28.68 -4.92 26.09
CA PRO A 231 28.92 -3.55 25.68
C PRO A 231 28.31 -2.56 26.70
N VAL A 232 28.92 -1.38 26.81
CA VAL A 232 28.50 -0.33 27.74
C VAL A 232 27.16 0.26 27.29
N ILE A 233 26.10 -0.04 28.04
CA ILE A 233 24.78 0.56 27.86
C ILE A 233 24.87 2.04 28.26
N LYS A 234 24.78 2.94 27.27
CA LYS A 234 24.30 4.30 27.52
C LYS A 234 22.79 4.22 27.77
N PRO A 235 22.20 5.01 28.67
CA PRO A 235 20.74 5.01 28.84
C PRO A 235 20.09 5.48 27.54
N GLU A 236 19.50 4.53 26.82
CA GLU A 236 18.56 4.84 25.75
C GLU A 236 17.29 5.41 26.37
N VAL A 237 16.63 6.32 25.65
CA VAL A 237 15.49 7.06 26.19
C VAL A 237 14.29 6.13 26.20
N ASP A 238 13.96 5.65 27.39
CA ASP A 238 12.95 4.63 27.63
C ASP A 238 11.52 5.21 27.61
N SER A 239 10.56 4.42 27.15
CA SER A 239 9.15 4.82 27.02
C SER A 239 8.44 4.95 28.37
N THR A 240 9.08 4.52 29.46
CA THR A 240 8.61 4.64 30.85
C THR A 240 8.39 6.07 31.35
N LEU A 241 8.86 7.09 30.62
CA LEU A 241 8.55 8.51 30.87
C LEU A 241 7.14 8.93 30.35
N CYS A 242 6.54 8.11 29.50
CA CYS A 242 5.24 8.33 28.86
C CYS A 242 4.09 7.68 29.63
N HIS A 243 2.87 8.18 29.45
CA HIS A 243 1.67 7.58 30.06
C HIS A 243 0.98 6.65 29.06
N ASN A 244 0.69 5.40 29.45
CA ASN A 244 0.00 4.43 28.60
C ASN A 244 -1.49 4.31 29.00
N TYR A 245 -2.38 4.86 28.19
CA TYR A 245 -3.83 4.72 28.34
C TYR A 245 -4.31 3.48 27.57
N VAL A 246 -4.76 2.44 28.27
CA VAL A 246 -5.26 1.19 27.67
C VAL A 246 -6.72 1.31 27.16
N PHE A 247 -7.50 2.26 27.67
CA PHE A 247 -8.91 2.47 27.32
C PHE A 247 -9.22 3.95 27.06
N PRO A 248 -10.10 4.32 26.11
CA PRO A 248 -10.88 3.47 25.20
C PRO A 248 -10.11 3.04 23.94
N THR A 249 -8.90 3.56 23.72
CA THR A 249 -8.00 3.19 22.64
C THR A 249 -6.57 3.23 23.16
N GLN A 250 -5.78 2.20 22.87
CA GLN A 250 -4.41 2.09 23.34
C GLN A 250 -3.56 3.27 22.85
N THR A 251 -3.16 4.14 23.79
CA THR A 251 -2.55 5.45 23.52
C THR A 251 -1.33 5.65 24.39
N LEU A 252 -0.16 5.85 23.78
CA LEU A 252 1.04 6.25 24.49
C LEU A 252 1.20 7.78 24.40
N ASP A 253 1.09 8.45 25.54
CA ASP A 253 1.22 9.89 25.69
C ASP A 253 2.62 10.25 26.23
N CYS A 254 3.48 10.66 25.30
CA CYS A 254 4.83 11.14 25.53
C CYS A 254 4.92 12.69 25.43
N LYS A 255 3.81 13.41 25.54
CA LYS A 255 3.75 14.86 25.33
C LYS A 255 4.53 15.64 26.39
N SER A 256 5.25 16.67 25.95
CA SER A 256 5.98 17.61 26.82
C SER A 256 6.95 16.94 27.82
N LYS A 257 7.70 15.93 27.35
CA LYS A 257 8.69 15.16 28.12
C LYS A 257 10.15 15.55 27.82
N GLU A 258 10.36 16.64 27.07
CA GLU A 258 11.66 17.13 26.58
C GLU A 258 12.48 16.10 25.76
N LEU A 259 11.80 15.13 25.13
CA LEU A 259 12.44 14.06 24.37
C LEU A 259 13.22 14.62 23.18
N LYS A 260 14.47 14.19 23.03
CA LYS A 260 15.34 14.59 21.90
C LYS A 260 15.30 13.61 20.72
N LYS A 261 14.61 12.48 20.90
CA LYS A 261 14.47 11.35 19.97
C LYS A 261 13.15 10.63 20.26
N VAL A 262 12.70 9.81 19.31
CA VAL A 262 11.66 8.81 19.55
C VAL A 262 12.15 7.78 20.60
N PRO A 263 11.35 7.38 21.60
CA PRO A 263 11.71 6.32 22.55
C PRO A 263 11.86 4.95 21.87
N SER A 264 12.80 4.11 22.34
CA SER A 264 13.05 2.80 21.69
C SER A 264 12.09 1.67 22.08
N ASN A 265 11.46 1.75 23.26
CA ASN A 265 10.61 0.67 23.81
C ASN A 265 9.11 0.97 23.66
N ILE A 266 8.65 1.37 22.48
CA ILE A 266 7.22 1.65 22.27
C ILE A 266 6.45 0.32 22.13
N PRO A 267 5.34 0.08 22.87
CA PRO A 267 4.59 -1.17 22.75
C PRO A 267 4.00 -1.34 21.33
N PRO A 268 4.10 -2.53 20.71
CA PRO A 268 3.77 -2.72 19.29
C PRO A 268 2.27 -2.62 18.97
N ASP A 269 1.43 -2.72 20.00
CA ASP A 269 -0.03 -2.73 19.96
C ASP A 269 -0.67 -1.34 20.18
N ILE A 270 0.14 -0.27 20.24
CA ILE A 270 -0.41 1.09 20.37
C ILE A 270 -1.14 1.54 19.10
N VAL A 271 -2.31 2.15 19.28
CA VAL A 271 -3.13 2.70 18.20
C VAL A 271 -2.89 4.20 18.01
N LYS A 272 -2.43 4.88 19.06
CA LYS A 272 -2.14 6.33 19.07
C LYS A 272 -0.83 6.61 19.81
N LEU A 273 -0.02 7.51 19.26
CA LEU A 273 1.24 7.98 19.84
C LEU A 273 1.27 9.50 19.82
N ASP A 274 1.35 10.13 20.99
CA ASP A 274 1.55 11.58 21.12
C ASP A 274 2.98 11.86 21.57
N LEU A 275 3.81 12.36 20.64
CA LEU A 275 5.18 12.82 20.86
C LEU A 275 5.26 14.36 20.77
N SER A 276 4.14 15.09 20.82
CA SER A 276 4.12 16.53 20.62
C SER A 276 4.79 17.34 21.73
N TYR A 277 5.20 18.58 21.41
CA TYR A 277 5.85 19.50 22.35
C TYR A 277 7.13 18.93 22.99
N ASN A 278 7.90 18.16 22.21
CA ASN A 278 9.22 17.66 22.59
C ASN A 278 10.33 18.42 21.81
N LYS A 279 11.52 17.84 21.71
CA LYS A 279 12.73 18.45 21.12
C LYS A 279 13.36 17.51 20.08
N ILE A 280 12.52 16.78 19.34
CA ILE A 280 12.92 15.80 18.33
C ILE A 280 13.28 16.54 17.04
N HIS A 281 14.56 16.89 16.86
CA HIS A 281 15.01 17.70 15.72
C HIS A 281 15.13 16.93 14.38
N GLN A 282 15.16 15.60 14.42
CA GLN A 282 15.28 14.74 13.24
C GLN A 282 14.56 13.43 13.51
N LEU A 283 13.94 12.86 12.47
CA LEU A 283 13.47 11.47 12.48
C LEU A 283 14.46 10.59 11.72
N ARG A 284 14.83 9.47 12.33
CA ARG A 284 15.87 8.54 11.84
C ARG A 284 15.24 7.30 11.20
N PRO A 285 15.98 6.55 10.37
CA PRO A 285 15.50 5.28 9.85
C PRO A 285 14.93 4.39 10.95
N LYS A 286 13.74 3.81 10.70
CA LYS A 286 13.15 2.74 11.50
C LYS A 286 12.79 3.10 12.95
N GLU A 287 12.68 4.39 13.29
CA GLU A 287 12.24 4.80 14.65
C GLU A 287 10.81 4.34 14.99
N PHE A 288 10.03 3.89 14.00
CA PHE A 288 8.71 3.30 14.17
C PHE A 288 8.59 1.87 13.58
N GLU A 289 9.69 1.12 13.36
CA GLU A 289 9.65 -0.19 12.66
C GLU A 289 8.77 -1.23 13.38
N ASP A 290 8.62 -1.16 14.71
CA ASP A 290 7.91 -2.18 15.50
C ASP A 290 6.43 -1.83 15.84
N VAL A 291 5.93 -0.64 15.48
CA VAL A 291 4.58 -0.14 15.88
C VAL A 291 3.56 -0.18 14.75
N HIS A 292 3.37 -1.35 14.16
CA HIS A 292 2.54 -1.57 12.97
C HIS A 292 1.05 -1.23 13.14
N GLU A 293 0.51 -1.31 14.35
CA GLU A 293 -0.91 -1.02 14.66
C GLU A 293 -1.19 0.49 14.85
N LEU A 294 -0.16 1.34 14.71
CA LEU A 294 -0.28 2.77 14.94
C LEU A 294 -1.14 3.44 13.85
N ARG A 295 -2.29 3.99 14.26
CA ARG A 295 -3.24 4.69 13.38
C ARG A 295 -3.16 6.21 13.48
N LYS A 296 -2.65 6.75 14.59
CA LYS A 296 -2.45 8.21 14.78
C LYS A 296 -1.08 8.51 15.39
N LEU A 297 -0.31 9.37 14.73
CA LEU A 297 1.00 9.83 15.19
C LEU A 297 1.01 11.37 15.27
N ASN A 298 1.19 11.91 16.46
CA ASN A 298 1.34 13.34 16.69
C ASN A 298 2.82 13.67 16.98
N LEU A 299 3.47 14.36 16.05
CA LEU A 299 4.85 14.85 16.11
C LEU A 299 4.91 16.39 16.06
N SER A 300 3.78 17.07 16.26
CA SER A 300 3.71 18.53 16.21
C SER A 300 4.57 19.21 17.28
N SER A 301 5.03 20.43 16.99
CA SER A 301 5.79 21.24 17.96
C SER A 301 7.08 20.58 18.48
N ASN A 302 7.85 19.93 17.60
CA ASN A 302 9.13 19.26 17.94
C ASN A 302 10.38 19.99 17.44
N GLY A 303 10.24 20.87 16.45
CA GLY A 303 11.37 21.47 15.75
C GLY A 303 12.09 20.49 14.82
N ILE A 304 11.36 19.55 14.21
CA ILE A 304 11.90 18.61 13.22
C ILE A 304 12.36 19.40 12.00
N GLU A 305 13.64 19.26 11.63
CA GLU A 305 14.23 19.86 10.42
C GLU A 305 14.35 18.84 9.27
N PHE A 306 14.57 17.57 9.61
CA PHE A 306 14.85 16.49 8.67
C PHE A 306 14.08 15.21 9.04
N ILE A 307 13.54 14.53 8.03
CA ILE A 307 12.90 13.23 8.15
C ILE A 307 13.59 12.30 7.16
N ASP A 308 14.25 11.26 7.66
CA ASP A 308 14.85 10.24 6.81
C ASP A 308 13.77 9.51 5.98
N PRO A 309 13.99 9.21 4.69
CA PRO A 309 13.03 8.44 3.88
C PRO A 309 12.59 7.10 4.50
N ALA A 310 13.44 6.48 5.34
CA ALA A 310 13.12 5.25 6.05
C ALA A 310 12.54 5.47 7.47
N ALA A 311 12.20 6.70 7.87
CA ALA A 311 11.77 7.01 9.23
C ALA A 311 10.39 6.42 9.57
N PHE A 312 9.41 6.57 8.68
CA PHE A 312 8.05 6.06 8.86
C PHE A 312 7.86 4.60 8.41
N VAL A 313 8.96 3.90 8.09
CA VAL A 313 8.92 2.47 7.75
C VAL A 313 8.31 1.68 8.91
N GLY A 314 7.30 0.86 8.60
CA GLY A 314 6.55 0.08 9.58
C GLY A 314 5.17 0.64 9.91
N LEU A 315 4.89 1.92 9.61
CA LEU A 315 3.62 2.60 9.90
C LEU A 315 2.50 2.28 8.88
N THR A 316 2.33 1.00 8.56
CA THR A 316 1.47 0.54 7.45
C THR A 316 -0.03 0.74 7.66
N HIS A 317 -0.48 1.10 8.86
CA HIS A 317 -1.90 1.39 9.17
C HIS A 317 -2.15 2.85 9.59
N LEU A 318 -1.16 3.73 9.42
CA LEU A 318 -1.26 5.12 9.85
C LEU A 318 -2.30 5.88 9.03
N GLU A 319 -3.30 6.44 9.72
CA GLU A 319 -4.37 7.22 9.10
C GLU A 319 -4.20 8.73 9.31
N GLU A 320 -3.58 9.13 10.43
CA GLU A 320 -3.40 10.54 10.79
C GLU A 320 -1.96 10.79 11.23
N LEU A 321 -1.29 11.71 10.52
CA LEU A 321 0.06 12.17 10.82
C LEU A 321 0.04 13.69 11.04
N ASP A 322 0.42 14.12 12.24
CA ASP A 322 0.57 15.54 12.56
C ASP A 322 2.06 15.93 12.64
N LEU A 323 2.51 16.73 11.67
CA LEU A 323 3.84 17.31 11.59
C LEU A 323 3.78 18.85 11.70
N SER A 324 2.66 19.42 12.15
CA SER A 324 2.49 20.87 12.26
C SER A 324 3.45 21.53 13.25
N ASN A 325 3.75 22.81 13.05
CA ASN A 325 4.63 23.61 13.91
C ASN A 325 6.02 22.94 14.09
N ASN A 326 6.67 22.61 12.98
CA ASN A 326 8.04 22.08 12.93
C ASN A 326 8.91 22.97 12.02
N SER A 327 10.15 22.56 11.77
CA SER A 327 11.15 23.32 10.99
C SER A 327 11.33 22.77 9.57
N LEU A 328 10.35 22.04 9.03
CA LEU A 328 10.43 21.33 7.75
C LEU A 328 10.39 22.33 6.58
N GLN A 329 11.34 22.23 5.66
CA GLN A 329 11.41 23.08 4.46
C GLN A 329 10.91 22.36 3.20
N ASN A 330 11.07 21.05 3.13
CA ASN A 330 10.59 20.17 2.06
C ASN A 330 10.57 18.72 2.59
N PHE A 331 10.08 17.77 1.80
CA PHE A 331 10.29 16.33 2.04
C PHE A 331 11.20 15.76 0.96
N ASP A 332 12.18 14.97 1.38
CA ASP A 332 12.95 14.13 0.47
C ASP A 332 12.08 13.05 -0.18
N TYR A 333 12.50 12.60 -1.36
CA TYR A 333 11.84 11.50 -2.06
C TYR A 333 11.79 10.24 -1.18
N GLY A 334 10.61 9.63 -1.08
CA GLY A 334 10.38 8.37 -0.37
C GLY A 334 9.81 8.53 1.05
N VAL A 335 9.90 9.71 1.67
CA VAL A 335 9.47 9.96 3.06
C VAL A 335 8.02 9.53 3.35
N LEU A 336 7.12 9.65 2.38
CA LEU A 336 5.71 9.26 2.53
C LEU A 336 5.33 7.97 1.78
N GLU A 337 6.29 7.26 1.18
CA GLU A 337 6.03 6.17 0.22
C GLU A 337 5.36 4.94 0.87
N ASP A 338 5.61 4.70 2.16
CA ASP A 338 5.02 3.58 2.92
C ASP A 338 3.72 3.92 3.67
N LEU A 339 3.19 5.15 3.56
CA LEU A 339 1.99 5.60 4.30
C LEU A 339 0.67 5.36 3.54
N TYR A 340 0.46 4.12 3.10
CA TYR A 340 -0.62 3.73 2.16
C TYR A 340 -2.06 4.04 2.63
N PHE A 341 -2.31 4.11 3.94
CA PHE A 341 -3.64 4.33 4.53
C PHE A 341 -3.82 5.73 5.13
N LEU A 342 -2.89 6.65 4.86
CA LEU A 342 -2.96 8.02 5.36
C LEU A 342 -4.21 8.72 4.83
N LYS A 343 -4.88 9.48 5.69
CA LYS A 343 -6.10 10.23 5.40
C LYS A 343 -5.97 11.70 5.79
N LEU A 344 -5.28 11.98 6.90
CA LEU A 344 -5.05 13.34 7.39
C LEU A 344 -3.55 13.58 7.56
N LEU A 345 -3.05 14.66 6.93
CA LEU A 345 -1.66 15.09 7.03
C LEU A 345 -1.59 16.57 7.41
N TRP A 346 -1.13 16.88 8.62
CA TRP A 346 -1.03 18.25 9.11
C TRP A 346 0.38 18.80 8.89
N LEU A 347 0.49 19.84 8.06
CA LEU A 347 1.75 20.44 7.61
C LEU A 347 1.85 21.94 7.92
N SER A 348 0.87 22.50 8.64
CA SER A 348 0.83 23.94 8.96
C SER A 348 2.04 24.37 9.79
N ASP A 349 2.33 25.67 9.74
CA ASP A 349 3.34 26.31 10.59
C ASP A 349 4.75 25.71 10.44
N ASN A 350 5.06 25.21 9.24
CA ASN A 350 6.39 24.81 8.80
C ASN A 350 6.97 25.84 7.81
N PRO A 351 8.30 26.05 7.78
CA PRO A 351 8.98 27.00 6.90
C PRO A 351 9.16 26.46 5.46
N TRP A 352 8.07 26.02 4.80
CA TRP A 352 8.13 25.43 3.46
C TRP A 352 8.89 26.31 2.46
N ARG A 353 9.87 25.71 1.80
CA ARG A 353 10.72 26.33 0.79
C ARG A 353 10.26 25.94 -0.60
N CYS A 354 9.69 26.92 -1.30
CA CYS A 354 9.20 26.77 -2.64
C CYS A 354 10.34 26.91 -3.66
N ASP A 355 11.10 25.83 -3.78
CA ASP A 355 12.09 25.58 -4.82
C ASP A 355 11.79 24.25 -5.55
N TYR A 356 12.76 23.65 -6.23
CA TYR A 356 12.56 22.38 -6.93
C TYR A 356 12.15 21.23 -5.97
N ASN A 357 12.61 21.23 -4.71
CA ASN A 357 12.43 20.10 -3.80
C ASN A 357 10.98 19.95 -3.31
N ILE A 358 10.19 21.04 -3.25
CA ILE A 358 8.78 20.98 -2.82
C ILE A 358 7.89 20.22 -3.82
N HIS A 359 8.34 20.03 -5.05
CA HIS A 359 7.58 19.35 -6.10
C HIS A 359 7.23 17.91 -5.73
N TYR A 360 8.12 17.18 -5.04
CA TYR A 360 7.83 15.81 -4.57
C TYR A 360 6.58 15.78 -3.68
N LEU A 361 6.52 16.63 -2.65
CA LEU A 361 5.42 16.67 -1.70
C LEU A 361 4.09 17.07 -2.37
N TYR A 362 4.13 18.05 -3.28
CA TYR A 362 2.95 18.43 -4.06
C TYR A 362 2.46 17.30 -4.97
N TYR A 363 3.34 16.68 -5.75
CA TYR A 363 2.96 15.60 -6.66
C TYR A 363 2.51 14.36 -5.90
N TRP A 364 3.13 14.04 -4.76
CA TRP A 364 2.66 12.96 -3.89
C TRP A 364 1.20 13.22 -3.47
N LEU A 365 0.86 14.43 -3.03
CA LEU A 365 -0.53 14.80 -2.68
C LEU A 365 -1.49 14.80 -3.88
N LYS A 366 -1.06 15.24 -5.08
CA LYS A 366 -1.90 15.17 -6.30
C LYS A 366 -2.21 13.71 -6.68
N HIS A 367 -1.29 12.77 -6.46
CA HIS A 367 -1.52 11.34 -6.70
C HIS A 367 -2.31 10.64 -5.57
N HIS A 368 -2.23 11.14 -4.33
CA HIS A 368 -2.92 10.59 -3.16
C HIS A 368 -4.14 11.44 -2.77
N TYR A 369 -5.09 11.61 -3.69
CA TYR A 369 -6.29 12.44 -3.53
C TYR A 369 -7.18 12.12 -2.30
N ASN A 370 -7.01 10.95 -1.69
CA ASN A 370 -7.67 10.55 -0.44
C ASN A 370 -7.00 11.12 0.83
N VAL A 371 -5.84 11.77 0.71
CA VAL A 371 -5.10 12.40 1.81
C VAL A 371 -5.45 13.87 1.87
N HIS A 372 -6.17 14.28 2.91
CA HIS A 372 -6.44 15.68 3.19
C HIS A 372 -5.24 16.32 3.90
N ALA A 373 -4.47 17.12 3.15
CA ALA A 373 -3.34 17.87 3.67
C ALA A 373 -3.67 19.35 3.92
N HIS A 374 -3.11 19.92 4.99
CA HIS A 374 -3.33 21.32 5.37
C HIS A 374 -2.01 22.04 5.64
N GLY A 375 -1.89 23.30 5.20
CA GLY A 375 -0.80 24.19 5.61
C GLY A 375 0.44 24.26 4.69
N LEU A 376 0.30 23.85 3.42
CA LEU A 376 1.33 24.03 2.39
C LEU A 376 1.37 25.46 1.83
N GLU A 377 1.85 26.38 2.66
CA GLU A 377 2.10 27.78 2.32
C GLU A 377 3.62 28.03 2.27
N CYS A 378 4.10 28.53 1.13
CA CYS A 378 5.49 28.95 0.92
C CYS A 378 5.90 30.01 1.96
N LYS A 379 6.97 29.78 2.70
CA LYS A 379 7.60 30.78 3.59
C LYS A 379 8.90 31.34 3.03
N THR A 380 9.57 30.59 2.16
CA THR A 380 10.76 31.01 1.42
C THR A 380 10.72 30.49 -0.02
N PRO A 381 11.44 31.10 -0.97
CA PRO A 381 12.10 32.41 -0.87
C PRO A 381 11.05 33.55 -0.81
N GLU A 382 11.49 34.80 -0.64
CA GLU A 382 10.58 35.93 -0.30
C GLU A 382 9.60 36.25 -1.45
N GLU A 383 9.96 35.95 -2.70
CA GLU A 383 9.16 36.16 -3.91
C GLU A 383 7.85 35.35 -3.90
N TYR A 384 7.90 34.14 -3.35
CA TYR A 384 6.75 33.21 -3.27
C TYR A 384 6.12 33.17 -1.87
N LYS A 385 6.58 33.99 -0.93
CA LYS A 385 6.10 33.96 0.45
C LYS A 385 4.61 34.26 0.56
N GLY A 386 3.89 33.45 1.33
CA GLY A 386 2.43 33.51 1.45
C GLY A 386 1.68 32.88 0.28
N TRP A 387 2.37 32.35 -0.74
CA TRP A 387 1.72 31.61 -1.82
C TRP A 387 1.39 30.19 -1.36
N PHE A 388 0.29 29.64 -1.85
CA PHE A 388 0.07 28.20 -1.76
C PHE A 388 1.04 27.46 -2.70
N VAL A 389 1.58 26.32 -2.29
CA VAL A 389 2.60 25.56 -3.06
C VAL A 389 2.14 25.25 -4.50
N GLY A 390 0.88 24.88 -4.69
CA GLY A 390 0.30 24.63 -6.03
C GLY A 390 0.33 25.85 -6.96
N LYS A 391 0.14 27.07 -6.42
CA LYS A 391 0.27 28.32 -7.20
C LYS A 391 1.72 28.51 -7.67
N TYR A 392 2.70 28.29 -6.79
CA TYR A 392 4.12 28.37 -7.15
C TYR A 392 4.49 27.38 -8.26
N ILE A 393 4.00 26.14 -8.15
CA ILE A 393 4.29 25.09 -9.14
C ILE A 393 3.69 25.42 -10.51
N ARG A 394 2.47 25.98 -10.57
CA ARG A 394 1.90 26.47 -11.84
C ARG A 394 2.78 27.54 -12.50
N SER A 395 3.19 28.58 -11.76
CA SER A 395 4.09 29.60 -12.29
C SER A 395 5.46 29.07 -12.74
N TYR A 396 6.00 28.05 -12.05
CA TYR A 396 7.29 27.44 -12.41
C TYR A 396 7.30 26.80 -13.81
N TYR A 397 6.16 26.27 -14.27
CA TYR A 397 6.03 25.72 -15.62
C TYR A 397 5.67 26.77 -16.68
N GLU A 398 4.97 27.84 -16.30
CA GLU A 398 4.67 28.98 -17.19
C GLU A 398 5.93 29.75 -17.64
N GLU A 399 6.97 29.80 -16.79
CA GLU A 399 8.27 30.42 -17.11
C GLU A 399 9.17 29.58 -18.03
N CYS A 400 8.79 28.34 -18.36
CA CYS A 400 9.62 27.45 -19.18
C CYS A 400 9.48 27.79 -20.69
N PRO A 401 10.57 28.12 -21.42
CA PRO A 401 10.48 28.50 -22.83
C PRO A 401 9.93 27.37 -23.71
N LYS A 402 8.74 27.58 -24.29
CA LYS A 402 8.04 26.57 -25.12
C LYS A 402 8.85 26.12 -26.36
N ASP A 403 9.86 26.90 -26.77
CA ASP A 403 10.66 26.69 -27.99
C ASP A 403 11.71 25.55 -27.92
N LYS A 404 11.84 24.82 -26.81
CA LYS A 404 12.81 23.72 -26.65
C LYS A 404 12.23 22.35 -26.31
N LEU A 405 10.91 22.22 -26.24
CA LEU A 405 10.25 20.93 -26.09
C LEU A 405 9.92 20.35 -27.48
N PRO A 406 10.19 19.06 -27.75
CA PRO A 406 9.66 18.43 -28.97
C PRO A 406 8.14 18.50 -28.93
N ALA A 407 7.52 18.89 -30.06
CA ALA A 407 6.10 19.20 -30.12
C ALA A 407 5.20 18.03 -29.67
N TYR A 408 4.74 18.09 -28.42
CA TYR A 408 3.61 17.30 -27.94
C TYR A 408 2.29 18.02 -28.27
N PRO A 409 1.18 17.29 -28.50
CA PRO A 409 -0.10 17.91 -28.86
C PRO A 409 -0.59 18.90 -27.81
N GLU A 410 -1.02 20.08 -28.24
CA GLU A 410 -1.54 21.20 -27.43
C GLU A 410 -2.85 20.84 -26.69
N THR A 411 -2.72 20.02 -25.65
CA THR A 411 -3.84 19.54 -24.81
C THR A 411 -3.57 19.72 -23.31
N PHE A 412 -2.40 20.24 -22.94
CA PHE A 412 -1.94 20.36 -21.56
C PHE A 412 -2.21 21.74 -20.91
N ASP A 413 -2.57 22.76 -21.69
CA ASP A 413 -2.59 24.16 -21.22
C ASP A 413 -3.92 24.62 -20.58
N GLN A 414 -4.94 23.76 -20.47
CA GLN A 414 -6.20 24.08 -19.78
C GLN A 414 -6.78 22.86 -19.05
N ASP A 415 -6.25 22.55 -17.86
CA ASP A 415 -6.82 21.57 -16.95
C ASP A 415 -7.65 22.28 -15.85
N PRO A 416 -9.00 22.30 -15.94
CA PRO A 416 -9.85 22.99 -14.96
C PRO A 416 -9.85 22.30 -13.58
N GLU A 417 -9.26 21.11 -13.44
CA GLU A 417 -9.21 20.37 -12.18
C GLU A 417 -8.27 21.02 -11.14
N ASP A 418 -7.21 21.73 -11.56
CA ASP A 418 -6.26 22.38 -10.64
C ASP A 418 -6.91 23.50 -9.80
N ASP A 419 -7.88 24.23 -10.37
CA ASP A 419 -8.65 25.27 -9.66
C ASP A 419 -9.74 24.68 -8.74
N GLU A 420 -10.17 23.44 -8.97
CA GLU A 420 -11.08 22.72 -8.06
C GLU A 420 -10.31 22.11 -6.88
N TRP A 421 -9.15 21.52 -7.14
CA TRP A 421 -8.25 21.01 -6.11
C TRP A 421 -7.77 22.12 -5.15
N GLU A 422 -7.43 23.31 -5.65
CA GLU A 422 -7.10 24.45 -4.77
C GLU A 422 -8.28 24.92 -3.91
N LYS A 423 -9.52 24.93 -4.44
CA LYS A 423 -10.71 25.30 -3.64
C LYS A 423 -10.95 24.31 -2.51
N LEU A 424 -10.84 23.02 -2.78
CA LEU A 424 -11.07 21.95 -1.81
C LEU A 424 -10.13 22.07 -0.60
N HIS A 425 -8.87 22.43 -0.83
CA HIS A 425 -7.85 22.58 0.21
C HIS A 425 -7.80 23.99 0.83
N ARG A 426 -8.33 25.02 0.15
CA ARG A 426 -8.45 26.39 0.68
C ARG A 426 -9.55 26.52 1.73
N ASP A 427 -10.75 25.98 1.48
CA ASP A 427 -11.95 26.29 2.28
C ASP A 427 -11.91 25.75 3.73
N HIS A 428 -11.07 24.76 4.02
CA HIS A 428 -10.92 24.23 5.39
C HIS A 428 -10.11 25.12 6.33
N THR A 429 -9.39 26.13 5.83
CA THR A 429 -8.66 27.10 6.67
C THR A 429 -9.55 28.18 7.31
N ALA A 430 -10.79 28.34 6.84
CA ALA A 430 -11.64 29.49 7.17
C ALA A 430 -12.61 29.29 8.37
N LYS A 431 -12.65 28.11 9.00
CA LYS A 431 -13.51 27.87 10.20
C LYS A 431 -12.77 28.06 11.52
N LYS A 432 -12.28 29.28 11.75
CA LYS A 432 -12.14 29.79 13.13
C LYS A 432 -13.54 29.88 13.75
N GLN A 433 -13.92 28.88 14.56
CA GLN A 433 -15.09 28.98 15.43
C GLN A 433 -14.86 30.11 16.44
N SER A 434 -15.38 31.30 16.11
CA SER A 434 -15.49 32.39 17.06
C SER A 434 -16.63 32.07 18.03
N VAL A 435 -16.29 31.38 19.12
CA VAL A 435 -17.22 31.11 20.22
C VAL A 435 -17.57 32.43 20.89
N ARG A 436 -18.67 33.07 20.46
CA ARG A 436 -19.29 34.17 21.19
C ARG A 436 -19.98 33.59 22.42
N ILE A 437 -19.28 33.63 23.56
CA ILE A 437 -19.89 33.40 24.86
C ILE A 437 -20.79 34.61 25.15
N ILE A 438 -22.11 34.42 25.07
CA ILE A 438 -23.08 35.37 25.59
C ILE A 438 -23.37 34.96 27.02
N ILE A 439 -22.84 35.71 27.98
CA ILE A 439 -23.25 35.61 29.38
C ILE A 439 -24.60 36.32 29.49
N VAL A 440 -25.66 35.56 29.75
CA VAL A 440 -26.96 36.12 30.13
C VAL A 440 -27.00 36.15 31.66
N GLY A 441 -27.15 37.35 32.21
CA GLY A 441 -27.47 37.60 33.62
C GLY A 441 -28.91 38.07 33.77
#